data_AF-A0A916VVW1-F1
#
_entry.id   AF-A0A916VVW1-F1
#
_cell.length_a   1.000
_cell.length_b   1.000
_cell.length_c   1.000
_cell.angle_alpha   90.00
_cell.angle_beta   90.00
_cell.angle_gamma   90.00
#
_symmetry.space_group_name_H-M   'P 1'
#
loop_
_entity.id
_entity.type
_entity.pdbx_description
1 polymer ?
#
loop_
_entity_poly.entity_id
_entity_poly.type
_entity_poly.pdbx_seq_one_letter_code
_entity_poly.pdbx_strand_id
1 'polypeptide(L)'
;MQIVDNDFKEIENKLSQIPQEKIDELASTGEKTLLDNLQKIVKYSAKLAEIADANKLSTSDSTVEFSPQSPTLDDYDQQFTIIRKPAIAYNFQQDLIFAYLQVAGPNPLVIEQFQVSDSRLPVTAEQYSQIAAKFGFADSLEAAMADDRLYIADYALLNSLVNGSFISQELEQQKYIATPVALFAVPPADSWSRPLFPVAISYQRTAISTEWILFTPLDGESWMTAKNIVQMTDSNYHELISHLGRTHLVVEPFIVPTNHLPEDHCLRKLLVPHFEGTVLINYGAHAILVAPGGSVDSLLASSVGGDQAMAAKATQSYLFNFNEISFPQTLANRRVTDINKLPTYPYRDDGLLIWNAIEIWVRDYFSIYYSNDSAVKNDTYLQTWASTLVSLQGGRLQNFGDDGQGKFNTINCLVKTISTLIFTASAQHAAVNFSQQEMMYTPAFPLARYLPAPINPQDPESFIKGLPSLTQAQNQINTLYLLGSVYYTQLGKYSPSAFPNNNQLQAALKKFQDNLKAAETTIKERNRNADRLMPYEFLLPSQIPQSINI
;
A
#
# COMPACT_ATOMS: atom_id res chain seq x y z
N MET A 1 15.91 -19.50 7.28
CA MET A 1 16.73 -19.22 6.07
C MET A 1 17.16 -20.49 5.34
N GLN A 2 17.76 -21.49 6.00
CA GLN A 2 18.24 -22.73 5.35
C GLN A 2 17.18 -23.58 4.63
N ILE A 3 15.92 -23.58 5.09
CA ILE A 3 14.83 -24.35 4.46
C ILE A 3 14.37 -23.68 3.15
N VAL A 4 14.20 -22.36 3.18
CA VAL A 4 13.81 -21.56 2.01
C VAL A 4 14.89 -21.59 0.92
N ASP A 5 16.17 -21.51 1.31
CA ASP A 5 17.29 -21.71 0.37
C ASP A 5 17.31 -23.11 -0.27
N ASN A 6 16.87 -24.14 0.45
CA ASN A 6 16.80 -25.49 -0.08
C ASN A 6 15.62 -25.66 -1.04
N ASP A 7 14.46 -25.07 -0.73
CA ASP A 7 13.28 -25.10 -1.60
C ASP A 7 13.52 -24.31 -2.90
N PHE A 8 14.19 -23.15 -2.82
CA PHE A 8 14.60 -22.38 -4.01
C PHE A 8 15.66 -23.10 -4.85
N LYS A 9 16.66 -23.74 -4.22
CA LYS A 9 17.62 -24.60 -4.94
C LYS A 9 16.96 -25.81 -5.59
N GLU A 10 15.94 -26.38 -4.96
CA GLU A 10 15.16 -27.47 -5.53
C GLU A 10 14.37 -26.98 -6.76
N ILE A 11 13.80 -25.77 -6.70
CA ILE A 11 13.14 -25.13 -7.84
C ILE A 11 14.16 -24.83 -8.96
N GLU A 12 15.34 -24.27 -8.67
CA GLU A 12 16.41 -24.05 -9.66
C GLU A 12 16.90 -25.35 -10.31
N ASN A 13 17.04 -26.42 -9.51
CA ASN A 13 17.38 -27.74 -10.03
C ASN A 13 16.27 -28.32 -10.92
N LYS A 14 15.00 -28.09 -10.58
CA LYS A 14 13.86 -28.53 -11.42
C LYS A 14 13.75 -27.71 -12.70
N LEU A 15 14.02 -26.40 -12.65
CA LEU A 15 13.99 -25.49 -13.80
C LEU A 15 15.15 -25.78 -14.77
N SER A 16 16.36 -26.05 -14.26
CA SER A 16 17.52 -26.41 -15.08
C SER A 16 17.41 -27.78 -15.75
N GLN A 17 16.47 -28.61 -15.31
CA GLN A 17 16.13 -29.90 -15.91
C GLN A 17 15.03 -29.81 -16.98
N ILE A 18 14.46 -28.63 -17.23
CA ILE A 18 13.48 -28.46 -18.31
C ILE A 18 14.22 -28.56 -19.66
N PRO A 19 13.85 -29.53 -20.53
CA PRO A 19 14.48 -29.67 -21.84
C PRO A 19 14.28 -28.43 -22.71
N GLN A 20 15.30 -28.02 -23.46
CA GLN A 20 15.25 -26.87 -24.36
C GLN A 20 14.08 -26.95 -25.34
N GLU A 21 13.74 -28.15 -25.82
CA GLU A 21 12.58 -28.37 -26.70
C GLU A 21 11.25 -27.97 -26.07
N LYS A 22 11.08 -28.15 -24.75
CA LYS A 22 9.88 -27.69 -24.01
C LYS A 22 9.85 -26.17 -23.85
N ILE A 23 11.02 -25.55 -23.70
CA ILE A 23 11.16 -24.09 -23.63
C ILE A 23 10.82 -23.48 -25.00
N ASP A 24 11.28 -24.10 -26.08
CA ASP A 24 11.01 -23.68 -27.45
C ASP A 24 9.53 -23.90 -27.83
N GLU A 25 8.90 -24.97 -27.31
CA GLU A 25 7.46 -25.22 -27.45
C GLU A 25 6.63 -24.14 -26.73
N LEU A 26 6.96 -23.77 -25.49
CA LEU A 26 6.33 -22.67 -24.75
C LEU A 26 6.55 -21.30 -25.41
N ALA A 27 7.71 -21.09 -26.03
CA ALA A 27 7.98 -19.87 -26.81
C ALA A 27 7.10 -19.78 -28.08
N SER A 28 6.72 -20.93 -28.65
CA SER A 28 5.89 -21.02 -29.85
C SER A 28 4.38 -20.86 -29.60
N THR A 29 3.91 -21.03 -28.35
CA THR A 29 2.49 -20.89 -27.96
C THR A 29 2.07 -19.46 -27.61
N GLY A 30 2.97 -18.48 -27.73
CA GLY A 30 2.71 -17.08 -27.38
C GLY A 30 2.97 -16.73 -25.91
N GLU A 31 3.56 -17.65 -25.13
CA GLU A 31 3.91 -17.46 -23.71
C GLU A 31 5.33 -16.87 -23.51
N LYS A 32 5.86 -16.16 -24.50
CA LYS A 32 7.16 -15.46 -24.41
C LYS A 32 7.26 -14.56 -23.16
N THR A 33 6.14 -13.98 -22.73
CA THR A 33 6.03 -13.17 -21.53
C THR A 33 6.29 -13.96 -20.25
N LEU A 34 5.90 -15.24 -20.17
CA LEU A 34 6.16 -16.10 -19.01
C LEU A 34 7.66 -16.40 -18.88
N LEU A 35 8.34 -16.69 -19.99
CA LEU A 35 9.78 -16.93 -20.03
C LEU A 35 10.59 -15.66 -19.70
N ASP A 36 10.21 -14.50 -20.28
CA ASP A 36 10.83 -13.21 -19.96
C ASP A 36 10.64 -12.85 -18.47
N ASN A 37 9.49 -13.20 -17.89
CA ASN A 37 9.21 -12.99 -16.48
C ASN A 37 10.00 -13.94 -15.57
N LEU A 38 10.12 -15.23 -15.92
CA LEU A 38 10.98 -16.18 -15.22
C LEU A 38 12.45 -15.73 -15.25
N GLN A 39 12.94 -15.23 -16.39
CA GLN A 39 14.28 -14.68 -16.52
C GLN A 39 14.48 -13.42 -15.65
N LYS A 40 13.46 -12.55 -15.55
CA LYS A 40 13.48 -11.42 -14.61
C LYS A 40 13.51 -11.89 -13.17
N ILE A 41 12.66 -12.84 -12.78
CA ILE A 41 12.64 -13.43 -11.43
C ILE A 41 14.02 -14.00 -11.09
N VAL A 42 14.61 -14.80 -11.98
CA VAL A 42 15.97 -15.34 -11.81
C VAL A 42 17.01 -14.21 -11.69
N LYS A 43 16.90 -13.15 -12.49
CA LYS A 43 17.80 -11.98 -12.40
C LYS A 43 17.64 -11.21 -11.09
N TYR A 44 16.42 -11.03 -10.59
CA TYR A 44 16.15 -10.38 -9.31
C TYR A 44 16.62 -11.26 -8.15
N SER A 45 16.37 -12.57 -8.18
CA SER A 45 16.89 -13.54 -7.22
C SER A 45 18.42 -13.58 -7.21
N ALA A 46 19.07 -13.56 -8.39
CA ALA A 46 20.52 -13.45 -8.50
C ALA A 46 21.03 -12.12 -7.94
N LYS A 47 20.31 -11.01 -8.15
CA LYS A 47 20.69 -9.71 -7.58
C LYS A 47 20.53 -9.68 -6.05
N LEU A 48 19.50 -10.33 -5.52
CA LEU A 48 19.30 -10.51 -4.08
C LEU A 48 20.42 -11.38 -3.48
N ALA A 49 20.84 -12.44 -4.19
CA ALA A 49 21.98 -13.26 -3.80
C ALA A 49 23.30 -12.47 -3.85
N GLU A 50 23.53 -11.62 -4.87
CA GLU A 50 24.68 -10.72 -4.93
C GLU A 50 24.67 -9.70 -3.78
N ILE A 51 23.51 -9.12 -3.43
CA ILE A 51 23.36 -8.23 -2.28
C ILE A 51 23.70 -8.99 -0.99
N ALA A 52 23.20 -10.22 -0.83
CA ALA A 52 23.50 -11.07 0.32
C ALA A 52 24.98 -11.49 0.40
N ASP A 53 25.66 -11.73 -0.72
CA ASP A 53 27.07 -12.15 -0.78
C ASP A 53 28.06 -10.97 -0.69
N ALA A 54 27.74 -9.80 -1.26
CA ALA A 54 28.50 -8.56 -1.02
C ALA A 54 28.55 -8.24 0.49
N ASN A 55 27.49 -8.60 1.21
CA ASN A 55 27.40 -8.44 2.65
C ASN A 55 28.28 -9.44 3.42
N LYS A 56 28.47 -10.68 2.95
CA LYS A 56 29.44 -11.61 3.58
C LYS A 56 30.86 -11.07 3.56
N LEU A 57 31.26 -10.43 2.44
CA LEU A 57 32.56 -9.78 2.29
C LEU A 57 32.69 -8.50 3.14
N SER A 58 31.60 -7.76 3.36
CA SER A 58 31.62 -6.62 4.30
C SER A 58 31.72 -7.06 5.77
N THR A 59 31.12 -8.21 6.12
CA THR A 59 31.14 -8.75 7.50
C THR A 59 32.41 -9.53 7.84
N SER A 60 33.23 -9.92 6.86
CA SER A 60 34.47 -10.66 7.12
C SER A 60 35.69 -9.76 7.38
N ASP A 61 35.63 -8.48 7.01
CA ASP A 61 36.76 -7.53 7.18
C ASP A 61 36.42 -6.27 8.01
N SER A 62 35.18 -6.06 8.42
CA SER A 62 34.90 -5.10 9.50
C SER A 62 34.81 -5.84 10.83
N THR A 63 35.88 -5.79 11.62
CA THR A 63 35.71 -5.77 13.07
C THR A 63 34.64 -4.72 13.36
N VAL A 64 33.45 -5.15 13.81
CA VAL A 64 32.42 -4.24 14.31
C VAL A 64 32.98 -3.66 15.60
N GLU A 65 33.84 -2.65 15.48
CA GLU A 65 33.99 -1.68 16.55
C GLU A 65 32.62 -1.04 16.70
N PHE A 66 31.98 -1.26 17.84
CA PHE A 66 30.89 -0.43 18.30
C PHE A 66 31.36 1.03 18.22
N SER A 67 30.94 1.77 17.19
CA SER A 67 31.07 3.21 17.22
C SER A 67 30.08 3.69 18.30
N PRO A 68 30.55 4.39 19.35
CA PRO A 68 29.67 4.93 20.39
C PRO A 68 28.77 6.09 19.90
N GLN A 69 28.80 6.40 18.60
CA GLN A 69 28.00 7.48 18.00
C GLN A 69 26.78 6.91 17.27
N SER A 70 25.61 7.52 17.48
CA SER A 70 24.40 7.24 16.72
C SER A 70 24.68 7.42 15.21
N PRO A 71 24.10 6.57 14.33
CA PRO A 71 24.26 6.72 12.89
C PRO A 71 23.88 8.13 12.42
N THR A 72 24.62 8.65 11.45
CA THR A 72 24.33 9.90 10.73
C THR A 72 23.48 9.62 9.49
N LEU A 73 22.91 10.66 8.87
CA LEU A 73 22.20 10.50 7.59
C LEU A 73 23.13 10.01 6.48
N ASP A 74 24.40 10.42 6.50
CA ASP A 74 25.41 9.95 5.55
C ASP A 74 25.65 8.44 5.68
N ASP A 75 25.55 7.88 6.89
CA ASP A 75 25.69 6.43 7.10
C ASP A 75 24.52 5.65 6.47
N TYR A 76 23.28 6.15 6.59
CA TYR A 76 22.13 5.55 5.89
C TYR A 76 22.24 5.73 4.37
N ASP A 77 22.73 6.87 3.90
CA ASP A 77 22.94 7.12 2.47
C ASP A 77 23.94 6.13 1.84
N GLN A 78 24.97 5.72 2.59
CA GLN A 78 25.98 4.75 2.15
C GLN A 78 25.42 3.33 1.96
N GLN A 79 24.20 3.03 2.43
CA GLN A 79 23.54 1.74 2.17
C GLN A 79 23.02 1.61 0.72
N PHE A 80 22.99 2.71 -0.04
CA PHE A 80 22.47 2.77 -1.42
C PHE A 80 23.59 2.88 -2.47
N THR A 81 24.69 2.15 -2.30
CA THR A 81 25.81 2.12 -3.26
C THR A 81 25.57 1.20 -4.45
N ILE A 82 24.80 0.11 -4.25
CA ILE A 82 24.51 -0.91 -5.28
C ILE A 82 23.17 -0.65 -5.98
N ILE A 83 22.18 -0.20 -5.23
CA ILE A 83 20.82 0.09 -5.72
C ILE A 83 20.58 1.60 -5.69
N ARG A 84 19.61 2.08 -6.48
CA ARG A 84 19.28 3.50 -6.54
C ARG A 84 18.75 3.98 -5.20
N LYS A 85 19.32 5.07 -4.67
CA LYS A 85 18.77 5.79 -3.52
C LYS A 85 17.37 6.35 -3.85
N PRO A 86 16.34 6.08 -3.02
CA PRO A 86 14.99 6.58 -3.26
C PRO A 86 14.90 8.10 -3.35
N ALA A 87 13.91 8.62 -4.10
CA ALA A 87 13.77 10.06 -4.32
C ALA A 87 13.44 10.81 -3.02
N ILE A 88 12.69 10.17 -2.12
CA ILE A 88 12.31 10.76 -0.82
C ILE A 88 13.52 11.11 0.05
N ALA A 89 14.66 10.43 -0.14
CA ALA A 89 15.87 10.65 0.67
C ALA A 89 16.38 12.10 0.61
N TYR A 90 16.06 12.83 -0.46
CA TYR A 90 16.54 14.19 -0.67
C TYR A 90 15.64 15.28 -0.08
N ASN A 91 14.40 14.95 0.31
CA ASN A 91 13.41 15.96 0.66
C ASN A 91 12.45 15.57 1.80
N PHE A 92 12.57 14.38 2.41
CA PHE A 92 11.68 13.89 3.47
C PHE A 92 11.57 14.83 4.69
N GLN A 93 12.62 15.62 4.97
CA GLN A 93 12.63 16.55 6.08
C GLN A 93 11.71 17.78 5.85
N GLN A 94 11.30 18.05 4.61
CA GLN A 94 10.46 19.19 4.27
C GLN A 94 9.00 18.96 4.69
N ASP A 95 8.39 19.96 5.33
CA ASP A 95 7.02 19.87 5.85
C ASP A 95 5.96 19.63 4.77
N LEU A 96 6.12 20.27 3.61
CA LEU A 96 5.21 20.08 2.48
C LEU A 96 5.33 18.68 1.88
N ILE A 97 6.51 18.06 1.91
CA ILE A 97 6.69 16.67 1.47
C ILE A 97 6.01 15.72 2.46
N PHE A 98 6.20 15.92 3.77
CA PHE A 98 5.50 15.15 4.79
C PHE A 98 3.96 15.19 4.62
N ALA A 99 3.39 16.37 4.37
CA ALA A 99 1.96 16.49 4.09
C ALA A 99 1.58 15.85 2.74
N TYR A 100 2.37 16.05 1.69
CA TYR A 100 2.11 15.47 0.37
C TYR A 100 2.08 13.93 0.39
N LEU A 101 2.90 13.28 1.23
CA LEU A 101 2.88 11.82 1.39
C LEU A 101 1.52 11.29 1.87
N GLN A 102 0.69 12.09 2.54
CA GLN A 102 -0.66 11.68 2.96
C GLN A 102 -1.62 11.48 1.78
N VAL A 103 -1.30 12.06 0.62
CA VAL A 103 -2.14 11.99 -0.60
C VAL A 103 -1.42 11.33 -1.79
N ALA A 104 -0.10 11.16 -1.71
CA ALA A 104 0.73 10.66 -2.81
C ALA A 104 1.89 9.75 -2.36
N GLY A 105 1.97 9.42 -1.07
CA GLY A 105 2.97 8.50 -0.53
C GLY A 105 2.55 7.03 -0.62
N PRO A 106 3.23 6.15 0.12
CA PRO A 106 2.91 4.72 0.18
C PRO A 106 1.55 4.40 0.81
N ASN A 107 1.06 5.24 1.72
CA ASN A 107 -0.22 5.04 2.40
C ASN A 107 -1.19 6.22 2.21
N PRO A 108 -1.63 6.50 0.98
CA PRO A 108 -2.50 7.64 0.69
C PRO A 108 -3.96 7.33 1.06
N LEU A 109 -4.20 6.60 2.16
CA LEU A 109 -5.50 5.99 2.51
C LEU A 109 -6.04 6.43 3.86
N VAL A 110 -5.21 7.05 4.71
CA VAL A 110 -5.58 7.41 6.09
C VAL A 110 -6.26 8.77 6.16
N ILE A 111 -5.80 9.73 5.35
CA ILE A 111 -6.30 11.11 5.41
C ILE A 111 -7.80 11.18 5.11
N GLU A 112 -8.53 11.92 5.95
CA GLU A 112 -9.96 12.21 5.80
C GLU A 112 -10.29 13.65 6.16
N GLN A 113 -11.43 14.17 5.73
CA GLN A 113 -11.83 15.55 6.02
C GLN A 113 -12.18 15.72 7.50
N PHE A 114 -11.60 16.72 8.15
CA PHE A 114 -11.84 17.01 9.56
C PHE A 114 -13.21 17.69 9.76
N GLN A 115 -14.12 17.03 10.49
CA GLN A 115 -15.53 17.45 10.58
C GLN A 115 -15.90 18.14 11.89
N VAL A 116 -15.30 17.73 13.00
CA VAL A 116 -15.69 18.16 14.33
C VAL A 116 -14.43 18.42 15.13
N SER A 117 -14.46 19.45 15.98
CA SER A 117 -13.39 19.72 16.94
C SER A 117 -12.99 18.44 17.68
N ASP A 118 -11.70 18.18 17.72
CA ASP A 118 -11.12 17.01 18.34
C ASP A 118 -10.24 17.46 19.50
N SER A 119 -10.59 17.06 20.72
CA SER A 119 -9.86 17.45 21.93
C SER A 119 -8.42 16.94 21.97
N ARG A 120 -8.07 15.95 21.13
CA ARG A 120 -6.70 15.46 20.96
C ARG A 120 -5.81 16.48 20.26
N LEU A 121 -6.40 17.37 19.45
CA LEU A 121 -5.73 18.41 18.67
C LEU A 121 -6.15 19.81 19.15
N PRO A 122 -5.75 20.25 20.36
CA PRO A 122 -6.14 21.55 20.92
C PRO A 122 -5.35 22.72 20.29
N VAL A 123 -5.36 22.84 18.96
CA VAL A 123 -4.72 23.93 18.21
C VAL A 123 -5.50 25.22 18.42
N THR A 124 -4.83 26.27 18.89
CA THR A 124 -5.48 27.59 19.05
C THR A 124 -5.56 28.35 17.72
N ALA A 125 -6.50 29.29 17.60
CA ALA A 125 -6.62 30.15 16.43
C ALA A 125 -5.33 30.95 16.14
N GLU A 126 -4.63 31.38 17.21
CA GLU A 126 -3.34 32.07 17.10
C GLU A 126 -2.26 31.15 16.55
N GLN A 127 -2.12 29.93 17.09
CA GLN A 127 -1.16 28.93 16.60
C GLN A 127 -1.42 28.63 15.12
N TYR A 128 -2.67 28.34 14.74
CA TYR A 128 -3.03 28.08 13.35
C TYR A 128 -2.61 29.23 12.42
N SER A 129 -2.94 30.48 12.80
CA SER A 129 -2.61 31.65 11.97
C SER A 129 -1.11 31.83 11.80
N GLN A 130 -0.31 31.59 12.85
CA GLN A 130 1.16 31.63 12.79
C GLN A 130 1.71 30.50 11.90
N ILE A 131 1.14 29.30 11.97
CA ILE A 131 1.52 28.16 11.14
C ILE A 131 1.18 28.42 9.67
N ALA A 132 -0.02 28.90 9.36
CA ALA A 132 -0.40 29.28 7.99
C ALA A 132 0.55 30.34 7.43
N ALA A 133 0.91 31.35 8.23
CA ALA A 133 1.87 32.37 7.84
C ALA A 133 3.28 31.81 7.58
N LYS A 134 3.74 30.80 8.34
CA LYS A 134 5.00 30.08 8.08
C LYS A 134 5.03 29.46 6.67
N PHE A 135 3.89 29.03 6.16
CA PHE A 135 3.74 28.48 4.81
C PHE A 135 3.38 29.54 3.76
N GLY A 136 3.33 30.83 4.12
CA GLY A 136 3.09 31.94 3.21
C GLY A 136 1.61 32.25 2.95
N PHE A 137 0.71 31.81 3.82
CA PHE A 137 -0.73 32.03 3.68
C PHE A 137 -1.27 32.88 4.83
N ALA A 138 -2.14 33.84 4.50
CA ALA A 138 -2.95 34.54 5.48
C ALA A 138 -4.29 33.81 5.63
N ASP A 139 -4.49 33.12 6.75
CA ASP A 139 -5.66 32.27 6.98
C ASP A 139 -6.00 32.20 8.46
N SER A 140 -7.24 31.83 8.79
CA SER A 140 -7.71 31.64 10.16
C SER A 140 -8.29 30.24 10.35
N LEU A 141 -8.25 29.72 11.58
CA LEU A 141 -8.77 28.39 11.88
C LEU A 141 -10.28 28.31 11.61
N GLU A 142 -11.00 29.37 11.98
CA GLU A 142 -12.44 29.49 11.76
C GLU A 142 -12.80 29.47 10.28
N ALA A 143 -12.05 30.19 9.45
CA ALA A 143 -12.26 30.18 7.99
C ALA A 143 -11.94 28.81 7.39
N ALA A 144 -10.84 28.19 7.80
CA ALA A 144 -10.46 26.85 7.33
C ALA A 144 -11.47 25.77 7.71
N MET A 145 -12.07 25.86 8.90
CA MET A 145 -13.18 25.00 9.32
C MET A 145 -14.45 25.28 8.52
N ALA A 146 -14.82 26.56 8.34
CA ALA A 146 -16.04 26.94 7.62
C ALA A 146 -16.02 26.52 6.14
N ASP A 147 -14.83 26.49 5.53
CA ASP A 147 -14.63 26.08 4.14
C ASP A 147 -14.38 24.56 3.97
N ASP A 148 -14.39 23.80 5.07
CA ASP A 148 -14.02 22.38 5.14
C ASP A 148 -12.63 22.07 4.54
N ARG A 149 -11.63 22.92 4.82
CA ARG A 149 -10.25 22.83 4.31
C ARG A 149 -9.27 22.11 5.24
N LEU A 150 -9.75 21.59 6.36
CA LEU A 150 -8.95 20.82 7.32
C LEU A 150 -9.09 19.32 7.08
N TYR A 151 -7.99 18.60 7.27
CA TYR A 151 -7.90 17.15 7.07
C TYR A 151 -7.12 16.50 8.21
N ILE A 152 -7.47 15.27 8.55
CA ILE A 152 -6.92 14.53 9.69
C ILE A 152 -6.42 13.16 9.23
N ALA A 153 -5.29 12.72 9.78
CA ALA A 153 -4.84 11.33 9.74
C ALA A 153 -4.82 10.80 11.17
N ASP A 154 -5.70 9.84 11.47
CA ASP A 154 -5.88 9.27 12.81
C ASP A 154 -5.44 7.79 12.86
N TYR A 155 -4.41 7.52 13.65
CA TYR A 155 -3.81 6.19 13.79
C TYR A 155 -4.36 5.40 14.99
N ALA A 156 -5.48 5.82 15.60
CA ALA A 156 -6.08 5.17 16.76
C ALA A 156 -6.44 3.68 16.56
N LEU A 157 -6.58 3.21 15.32
CA LEU A 157 -6.75 1.77 15.03
C LEU A 157 -5.60 0.93 15.58
N LEU A 158 -4.41 1.49 15.70
CA LEU A 158 -3.21 0.82 16.18
C LEU A 158 -3.06 0.86 17.72
N ASN A 159 -4.00 1.48 18.46
CA ASN A 159 -3.92 1.61 19.92
C ASN A 159 -3.82 0.27 20.67
N SER A 160 -4.30 -0.82 20.06
CA SER A 160 -4.24 -2.15 20.64
C SER A 160 -2.91 -2.87 20.43
N LEU A 161 -2.00 -2.28 19.65
CA LEU A 161 -0.69 -2.88 19.39
C LEU A 161 0.21 -2.76 20.61
N VAL A 162 0.97 -3.83 20.84
CA VAL A 162 1.95 -3.90 21.92
C VAL A 162 3.33 -3.78 21.30
N ASN A 163 4.19 -2.99 21.94
CA ASN A 163 5.58 -2.81 21.55
C ASN A 163 6.29 -4.16 21.34
N GLY A 164 6.95 -4.33 20.19
CA GLY A 164 7.74 -5.51 19.87
C GLY A 164 9.19 -5.39 20.36
N SER A 165 9.97 -6.46 20.22
CA SER A 165 11.42 -6.43 20.41
C SER A 165 12.13 -7.01 19.20
N PHE A 166 13.36 -6.56 18.96
CA PHE A 166 14.27 -7.22 18.04
C PHE A 166 15.29 -7.99 18.88
N ILE A 167 15.39 -9.31 18.65
CA ILE A 167 16.31 -10.20 19.37
C ILE A 167 17.29 -10.79 18.35
N SER A 168 18.58 -10.57 18.58
CA SER A 168 19.68 -11.28 17.94
C SER A 168 20.46 -12.10 18.97
N GLN A 169 21.48 -12.85 18.52
CA GLN A 169 22.35 -13.59 19.44
C GLN A 169 23.10 -12.69 20.44
N GLU A 170 23.28 -11.41 20.09
CA GLU A 170 24.15 -10.47 20.81
C GLU A 170 23.39 -9.30 21.44
N LEU A 171 22.12 -9.10 21.07
CA LEU A 171 21.38 -7.88 21.41
C LEU A 171 19.87 -8.12 21.49
N GLU A 172 19.24 -7.61 22.55
CA GLU A 172 17.80 -7.42 22.62
C GLU A 172 17.50 -5.91 22.64
N GLN A 173 16.69 -5.46 21.68
CA GLN A 173 16.32 -4.06 21.51
C GLN A 173 14.80 -3.91 21.53
N GLN A 174 14.31 -3.09 22.46
CA GLN A 174 12.90 -2.71 22.53
C GLN A 174 12.53 -1.79 21.36
N LYS A 175 11.45 -2.12 20.65
CA LYS A 175 10.81 -1.26 19.64
C LYS A 175 9.61 -0.54 20.28
N TYR A 176 9.24 0.61 19.75
CA TYR A 176 8.16 1.43 20.29
C TYR A 176 7.18 1.82 19.19
N ILE A 177 5.89 1.66 19.48
CA ILE A 177 4.81 2.22 18.68
C ILE A 177 4.09 3.33 19.46
N ALA A 178 3.76 4.41 18.78
CA ALA A 178 2.87 5.46 19.25
C ALA A 178 1.72 5.60 18.26
N THR A 179 0.60 6.16 18.70
CA THR A 179 -0.60 6.35 17.86
C THR A 179 -0.92 7.83 17.75
N PRO A 180 -0.23 8.55 16.85
CA PRO A 180 -0.47 9.96 16.67
C PRO A 180 -1.79 10.23 15.95
N VAL A 181 -2.19 11.49 16.04
CA VAL A 181 -3.19 12.12 15.19
C VAL A 181 -2.52 13.32 14.57
N ALA A 182 -2.59 13.46 13.24
CA ALA A 182 -1.99 14.56 12.50
C ALA A 182 -3.07 15.39 11.80
N LEU A 183 -2.99 16.71 11.95
CA LEU A 183 -3.88 17.69 11.33
C LEU A 183 -3.16 18.40 10.18
N PHE A 184 -3.88 18.59 9.07
CA PHE A 184 -3.42 19.23 7.86
C PHE A 184 -4.45 20.26 7.39
N ALA A 185 -4.00 21.21 6.56
CA ALA A 185 -4.86 22.21 5.96
C ALA A 185 -4.53 22.46 4.49
N VAL A 186 -5.55 22.86 3.73
CA VAL A 186 -5.39 23.38 2.37
C VAL A 186 -5.57 24.90 2.40
N PRO A 187 -4.70 25.69 1.75
CA PRO A 187 -4.82 27.14 1.70
C PRO A 187 -6.15 27.64 1.13
N PRO A 188 -6.55 28.90 1.45
CA PRO A 188 -7.74 29.54 0.89
C PRO A 188 -7.83 29.45 -0.63
N ALA A 189 -9.05 29.43 -1.17
CA ALA A 189 -9.31 29.20 -2.59
C ALA A 189 -8.70 30.25 -3.52
N ASP A 190 -8.46 31.47 -3.03
CA ASP A 190 -7.83 32.59 -3.74
C ASP A 190 -6.30 32.62 -3.60
N SER A 191 -5.70 31.63 -2.93
CA SER A 191 -4.24 31.49 -2.82
C SER A 191 -3.62 31.14 -4.18
N TRP A 192 -2.45 31.72 -4.46
CA TRP A 192 -1.70 31.52 -5.71
C TRP A 192 -1.25 30.06 -5.92
N SER A 193 -1.11 29.29 -4.83
CA SER A 193 -0.95 27.84 -4.81
C SER A 193 -1.68 27.27 -3.61
N ARG A 194 -2.04 25.99 -3.66
CA ARG A 194 -2.85 25.33 -2.62
C ARG A 194 -2.32 23.94 -2.22
N PRO A 195 -1.02 23.81 -1.86
CA PRO A 195 -0.49 22.54 -1.36
C PRO A 195 -1.11 22.20 0.00
N LEU A 196 -1.27 20.91 0.29
CA LEU A 196 -1.57 20.46 1.64
C LEU A 196 -0.36 20.79 2.55
N PHE A 197 -0.58 21.41 3.70
CA PHE A 197 0.47 21.69 4.69
C PHE A 197 0.11 21.13 6.07
N PRO A 198 1.09 20.71 6.88
CA PRO A 198 0.84 20.17 8.20
C PRO A 198 0.58 21.29 9.22
N VAL A 199 -0.36 21.06 10.13
CA VAL A 199 -0.75 22.00 11.17
C VAL A 199 -0.29 21.53 12.54
N ALA A 200 -0.59 20.28 12.89
CA ALA A 200 -0.28 19.76 14.21
C ALA A 200 -0.15 18.24 14.20
N ILE A 201 0.60 17.72 15.16
CA ILE A 201 0.69 16.31 15.49
C ILE A 201 0.44 16.20 16.98
N SER A 202 -0.40 15.27 17.40
CA SER A 202 -0.62 14.97 18.80
C SER A 202 -0.53 13.48 19.06
N TYR A 203 0.04 13.08 20.20
CA TYR A 203 0.00 11.70 20.67
C TYR A 203 -0.04 11.66 22.20
N GLN A 204 -0.49 10.54 22.75
CA GLN A 204 -0.57 10.36 24.21
C GLN A 204 0.83 10.29 24.84
N ARG A 205 0.97 10.89 26.03
CA ARG A 205 2.23 10.85 26.82
C ARG A 205 2.71 9.43 27.10
N THR A 206 1.77 8.52 27.38
CA THR A 206 1.97 7.07 27.51
C THR A 206 0.73 6.36 26.99
N ALA A 207 0.82 5.06 26.67
CA ALA A 207 -0.32 4.28 26.16
C ALA A 207 -1.54 4.22 27.11
N ILE A 208 -1.37 4.58 28.39
CA ILE A 208 -2.45 4.61 29.39
C ILE A 208 -2.83 6.04 29.82
N SER A 209 -2.17 7.07 29.28
CA SER A 209 -2.40 8.47 29.65
C SER A 209 -3.61 9.04 28.90
N THR A 210 -4.40 9.88 29.57
CA THR A 210 -5.41 10.73 28.92
C THR A 210 -4.85 12.06 28.45
N GLU A 211 -3.59 12.37 28.77
CA GLU A 211 -2.87 13.58 28.36
C GLU A 211 -2.31 13.42 26.95
N TRP A 212 -2.73 14.31 26.05
CA TRP A 212 -2.23 14.43 24.68
C TRP A 212 -1.23 15.57 24.58
N ILE A 213 -0.07 15.28 24.01
CA ILE A 213 1.00 16.26 23.80
C ILE A 213 0.90 16.78 22.38
N LEU A 214 0.85 18.09 22.22
CA LEU A 214 0.75 18.77 20.93
C LEU A 214 2.14 19.20 20.44
N PHE A 215 2.40 18.94 19.16
CA PHE A 215 3.57 19.39 18.40
C PHE A 215 3.09 20.11 17.14
N THR A 216 3.78 21.16 16.76
CA THR A 216 3.44 22.02 15.63
C THR A 216 4.70 22.34 14.81
N PRO A 217 4.57 22.83 13.56
CA PRO A 217 5.70 23.34 12.78
C PRO A 217 6.50 24.50 13.43
N LEU A 218 6.04 25.03 14.57
CA LEU A 218 6.73 26.07 15.34
C LEU A 218 7.73 25.50 16.37
N ASP A 219 7.67 24.19 16.65
CA ASP A 219 8.44 23.54 17.73
C ASP A 219 9.84 23.04 17.31
N GLY A 220 10.45 23.64 16.29
CA GLY A 220 11.85 23.40 15.91
C GLY A 220 12.18 21.92 15.66
N GLU A 221 13.20 21.38 16.33
CA GLU A 221 13.63 19.98 16.17
C GLU A 221 12.59 18.96 16.65
N SER A 222 11.83 19.28 17.71
CA SER A 222 10.76 18.41 18.23
C SER A 222 9.71 18.09 17.18
N TRP A 223 9.44 19.04 16.27
CA TRP A 223 8.54 18.85 15.14
C TRP A 223 9.03 17.77 14.17
N MET A 224 10.33 17.71 13.87
CA MET A 224 10.89 16.68 12.99
C MET A 224 10.72 15.28 13.59
N THR A 225 10.92 15.15 14.91
CA THR A 225 10.72 13.89 15.62
C THR A 225 9.24 13.49 15.64
N ALA A 226 8.32 14.44 15.86
CA ALA A 226 6.89 14.18 15.77
C ALA A 226 6.47 13.68 14.37
N LYS A 227 6.98 14.30 13.29
CA LYS A 227 6.75 13.82 11.92
C LYS A 227 7.29 12.42 11.70
N ASN A 228 8.51 12.13 12.17
CA ASN A 228 9.10 10.79 12.04
C ASN A 228 8.30 9.71 12.79
N ILE A 229 7.73 10.05 13.96
CA ILE A 229 6.80 9.17 14.68
C ILE A 229 5.54 8.92 13.85
N VAL A 230 4.95 9.95 13.23
CA VAL A 230 3.82 9.76 12.30
C VAL A 230 4.22 8.84 11.15
N GLN A 231 5.37 9.08 10.50
CA GLN A 231 5.84 8.23 9.39
C GLN A 231 6.05 6.77 9.82
N MET A 232 6.59 6.55 11.02
CA MET A 232 6.76 5.20 11.58
C MET A 232 5.42 4.50 11.79
N THR A 233 4.49 5.18 12.43
CA THR A 233 3.15 4.63 12.67
C THR A 233 2.39 4.42 11.36
N ASP A 234 2.54 5.33 10.40
CA ASP A 234 1.97 5.23 9.07
C ASP A 234 2.53 4.03 8.31
N SER A 235 3.83 3.73 8.48
CA SER A 235 4.46 2.54 7.88
C SER A 235 3.91 1.24 8.48
N ASN A 236 3.58 1.23 9.78
CA ASN A 236 2.93 0.08 10.42
C ASN A 236 1.46 -0.05 9.99
N TYR A 237 0.73 1.07 9.86
CA TYR A 237 -0.62 1.08 9.30
C TYR A 237 -0.60 0.56 7.86
N HIS A 238 0.33 1.06 7.06
CA HIS A 238 0.54 0.69 5.68
C HIS A 238 0.69 -0.82 5.53
N GLU A 239 1.69 -1.42 6.16
CA GLU A 239 2.01 -2.84 5.94
C GLU A 239 0.89 -3.75 6.46
N LEU A 240 0.35 -3.48 7.65
CA LEU A 240 -0.62 -4.37 8.30
C LEU A 240 -2.05 -4.20 7.75
N ILE A 241 -2.46 -2.95 7.51
CA ILE A 241 -3.84 -2.60 7.21
C ILE A 241 -4.00 -2.35 5.72
N SER A 242 -3.29 -1.37 5.18
CA SER A 242 -3.48 -0.92 3.79
C SER A 242 -3.00 -1.93 2.75
N HIS A 243 -1.88 -2.60 3.04
CA HIS A 243 -1.23 -3.57 2.19
C HIS A 243 -1.74 -4.99 2.51
N LEU A 244 -1.15 -5.68 3.49
CA LEU A 244 -1.47 -7.09 3.76
C LEU A 244 -2.98 -7.33 3.98
N GLY A 245 -3.59 -6.59 4.91
CA GLY A 245 -4.99 -6.79 5.27
C GLY A 245 -5.96 -6.45 4.16
N ARG A 246 -5.83 -5.27 3.53
CA ARG A 246 -6.82 -4.73 2.58
C ARG A 246 -6.55 -5.03 1.11
N THR A 247 -5.45 -5.70 0.77
CA THR A 247 -5.21 -6.27 -0.57
C THR A 247 -5.11 -7.79 -0.51
N HIS A 248 -3.98 -8.34 -0.05
CA HIS A 248 -3.66 -9.77 -0.08
C HIS A 248 -4.77 -10.63 0.53
N LEU A 249 -5.10 -10.36 1.80
CA LEU A 249 -6.00 -11.20 2.58
C LEU A 249 -7.48 -10.96 2.25
N VAL A 250 -7.84 -9.78 1.71
CA VAL A 250 -9.20 -9.51 1.22
C VAL A 250 -9.48 -10.19 -0.11
N VAL A 251 -8.50 -10.32 -0.99
CA VAL A 251 -8.67 -10.95 -2.32
C VAL A 251 -8.69 -12.48 -2.22
N GLU A 252 -7.87 -13.08 -1.35
CA GLU A 252 -7.68 -14.52 -1.26
C GLU A 252 -8.98 -15.36 -1.11
N PRO A 253 -9.98 -14.97 -0.28
CA PRO A 253 -11.23 -15.72 -0.12
C PRO A 253 -12.03 -15.91 -1.42
N PHE A 254 -11.82 -15.04 -2.42
CA PHE A 254 -12.52 -15.11 -3.71
C PHE A 254 -11.95 -16.16 -4.66
N ILE A 255 -10.71 -16.61 -4.44
CA ILE A 255 -9.98 -17.45 -5.39
C ILE A 255 -10.55 -18.87 -5.40
N VAL A 256 -10.73 -19.46 -4.22
CA VAL A 256 -11.24 -20.83 -4.05
C VAL A 256 -12.62 -21.03 -4.70
N PRO A 257 -13.68 -20.26 -4.36
CA PRO A 257 -14.99 -20.45 -4.99
C PRO A 257 -14.95 -20.15 -6.50
N THR A 258 -14.09 -19.23 -6.96
CA THR A 258 -13.92 -18.96 -8.40
C THR A 258 -13.37 -20.16 -9.15
N ASN A 259 -12.44 -20.91 -8.55
CA ASN A 259 -11.90 -22.13 -9.15
C ASN A 259 -12.90 -23.31 -9.17
N HIS A 260 -13.96 -23.25 -8.37
CA HIS A 260 -15.05 -24.24 -8.38
C HIS A 260 -16.15 -23.93 -9.41
N LEU A 261 -16.12 -22.75 -10.04
CA LEU A 261 -16.99 -22.46 -11.19
C LEU A 261 -16.60 -23.34 -12.38
N PRO A 262 -17.53 -23.68 -13.30
CA PRO A 262 -17.19 -24.32 -14.56
C PRO A 262 -16.07 -23.57 -15.30
N GLU A 263 -15.14 -24.29 -15.95
CA GLU A 263 -14.00 -23.68 -16.66
C GLU A 263 -14.43 -22.63 -17.70
N ASP A 264 -15.57 -22.87 -18.36
CA ASP A 264 -16.13 -21.97 -19.35
C ASP A 264 -17.00 -20.84 -18.79
N HIS A 265 -17.23 -20.80 -17.48
CA HIS A 265 -18.04 -19.77 -16.85
C HIS A 265 -17.42 -18.37 -17.01
N CYS A 266 -18.22 -17.38 -17.43
CA CYS A 266 -17.73 -16.04 -17.73
C CYS A 266 -17.01 -15.39 -16.54
N LEU A 267 -17.57 -15.50 -15.33
CA LEU A 267 -16.93 -14.99 -14.12
C LEU A 267 -15.54 -15.60 -13.85
N ARG A 268 -15.38 -16.93 -14.06
CA ARG A 268 -14.09 -17.60 -13.86
C ARG A 268 -13.06 -17.12 -14.88
N LYS A 269 -13.44 -17.07 -16.16
CA LYS A 269 -12.56 -16.57 -17.24
C LYS A 269 -12.09 -15.14 -17.00
N LEU A 270 -12.97 -14.27 -16.51
CA LEU A 270 -12.61 -12.90 -16.18
C LEU A 270 -11.66 -12.82 -14.98
N LEU A 271 -11.93 -13.55 -13.89
CA LEU A 271 -11.21 -13.40 -12.62
C LEU A 271 -9.89 -14.16 -12.51
N VAL A 272 -9.73 -15.32 -13.17
CA VAL A 272 -8.52 -16.14 -13.04
C VAL A 272 -7.22 -15.35 -13.31
N PRO A 273 -7.11 -14.53 -14.37
CA PRO A 273 -5.93 -13.70 -14.59
C PRO A 273 -5.64 -12.68 -13.48
N HIS A 274 -6.65 -12.29 -12.70
CA HIS A 274 -6.52 -11.35 -11.58
C HIS A 274 -6.19 -12.02 -10.24
N PHE A 275 -6.18 -13.35 -10.20
CA PHE A 275 -5.81 -14.15 -9.03
C PHE A 275 -4.50 -14.91 -9.20
N GLU A 276 -3.84 -14.77 -10.36
CA GLU A 276 -2.58 -15.44 -10.66
C GLU A 276 -1.51 -15.06 -9.64
N GLY A 277 -0.94 -16.06 -8.96
CA GLY A 277 0.12 -15.89 -7.96
C GLY A 277 -0.35 -15.56 -6.53
N THR A 278 -1.58 -15.08 -6.34
CA THR A 278 -2.01 -14.53 -5.04
C THR A 278 -1.97 -15.55 -3.90
N VAL A 279 -2.46 -16.77 -4.10
CA VAL A 279 -2.41 -17.82 -3.06
C VAL A 279 -0.96 -18.21 -2.73
N LEU A 280 -0.10 -18.30 -3.75
CA LEU A 280 1.30 -18.68 -3.57
C LEU A 280 2.04 -17.63 -2.75
N ILE A 281 1.85 -16.35 -3.07
CA ILE A 281 2.54 -15.29 -2.36
C ILE A 281 1.97 -15.07 -0.96
N ASN A 282 0.67 -15.25 -0.73
CA ASN A 282 0.08 -15.20 0.61
C ASN A 282 0.60 -16.34 1.49
N TYR A 283 0.78 -17.54 0.92
CA TYR A 283 1.47 -18.64 1.62
C TYR A 283 2.91 -18.26 1.98
N GLY A 284 3.64 -17.66 1.04
CA GLY A 284 4.98 -17.12 1.29
C GLY A 284 4.98 -16.10 2.43
N ALA A 285 4.13 -15.07 2.35
CA ALA A 285 3.98 -14.05 3.38
C ALA A 285 3.71 -14.65 4.76
N HIS A 286 2.82 -15.64 4.85
CA HIS A 286 2.57 -16.35 6.10
C HIS A 286 3.81 -17.09 6.63
N ALA A 287 4.59 -17.73 5.75
CA ALA A 287 5.73 -18.55 6.13
C ALA A 287 7.00 -17.74 6.50
N ILE A 288 7.25 -16.61 5.81
CA ILE A 288 8.53 -15.87 5.93
C ILE A 288 8.37 -14.43 6.42
N LEU A 289 7.21 -13.80 6.23
CA LEU A 289 7.00 -12.39 6.62
C LEU A 289 6.37 -12.32 8.01
N VAL A 290 5.14 -12.83 8.16
CA VAL A 290 4.34 -12.69 9.40
C VAL A 290 4.49 -13.86 10.38
N ALA A 291 5.36 -14.83 10.09
CA ALA A 291 5.71 -15.87 11.06
C ALA A 291 6.58 -15.29 12.20
N PRO A 292 6.58 -15.90 13.40
CA PRO A 292 7.56 -15.58 14.44
C PRO A 292 9.00 -15.66 13.90
N GLY A 293 9.79 -14.62 14.12
CA GLY A 293 11.15 -14.47 13.57
C GLY A 293 11.22 -14.09 12.08
N GLY A 294 10.08 -13.83 11.43
CA GLY A 294 10.00 -13.34 10.05
C GLY A 294 10.35 -11.85 9.92
N SER A 295 10.29 -11.33 8.69
CA SER A 295 10.61 -9.93 8.41
C SER A 295 9.67 -8.94 9.13
N VAL A 296 8.39 -9.24 9.25
CA VAL A 296 7.43 -8.38 9.96
C VAL A 296 7.76 -8.32 11.45
N ASP A 297 7.98 -9.48 12.08
CA ASP A 297 8.33 -9.56 13.50
C ASP A 297 9.64 -8.85 13.83
N SER A 298 10.63 -8.90 12.93
CA SER A 298 11.90 -8.21 13.13
C SER A 298 11.82 -6.71 12.89
N LEU A 299 11.12 -6.26 11.83
CA LEU A 299 11.17 -4.87 11.36
C LEU A 299 10.06 -3.96 11.90
N LEU A 300 8.83 -4.44 12.06
CA LEU A 300 7.71 -3.59 12.50
C LEU A 300 7.80 -3.24 13.99
N ALA A 301 7.14 -2.17 14.40
CA ALA A 301 7.27 -1.62 15.76
C ALA A 301 6.63 -2.48 16.85
N SER A 302 5.70 -3.36 16.46
CA SER A 302 4.81 -4.11 17.33
C SER A 302 5.19 -5.59 17.42
N SER A 303 4.61 -6.33 18.37
CA SER A 303 4.77 -7.79 18.46
C SER A 303 4.08 -8.49 17.29
N VAL A 304 4.67 -9.56 16.75
CA VAL A 304 4.08 -10.33 15.64
C VAL A 304 2.65 -10.82 15.90
N GLY A 305 2.32 -11.21 17.13
CA GLY A 305 0.95 -11.63 17.47
C GLY A 305 -0.05 -10.47 17.39
N GLY A 306 0.36 -9.26 17.79
CA GLY A 306 -0.43 -8.04 17.61
C GLY A 306 -0.60 -7.66 16.14
N ASP A 307 0.48 -7.78 15.36
CA ASP A 307 0.50 -7.50 13.93
C ASP A 307 -0.44 -8.43 13.15
N GLN A 308 -0.37 -9.74 13.41
CA GLN A 308 -1.26 -10.74 12.83
C GLN A 308 -2.73 -10.46 13.17
N ALA A 309 -3.02 -10.14 14.43
CA ALA A 309 -4.38 -9.80 14.86
C ALA A 309 -4.90 -8.52 14.18
N MET A 310 -4.02 -7.52 13.99
CA MET A 310 -4.38 -6.28 13.30
C MET A 310 -4.64 -6.50 11.81
N ALA A 311 -3.80 -7.27 11.11
CA ALA A 311 -4.01 -7.63 9.71
C ALA A 311 -5.32 -8.41 9.52
N ALA A 312 -5.63 -9.35 10.41
CA ALA A 312 -6.90 -10.08 10.42
C ALA A 312 -8.10 -9.13 10.63
N LYS A 313 -8.01 -8.20 11.60
CA LYS A 313 -9.04 -7.19 11.85
C LYS A 313 -9.25 -6.26 10.65
N ALA A 314 -8.17 -5.83 10.00
CA ALA A 314 -8.21 -5.03 8.78
C ALA A 314 -8.91 -5.76 7.64
N THR A 315 -8.57 -7.04 7.44
CA THR A 315 -9.20 -7.93 6.45
C THR A 315 -10.71 -8.04 6.70
N GLN A 316 -11.08 -8.35 7.95
CA GLN A 316 -12.48 -8.46 8.37
C GLN A 316 -13.25 -7.16 8.16
N SER A 317 -12.64 -5.99 8.39
CA SER A 317 -13.30 -4.70 8.17
C SER A 317 -13.82 -4.53 6.74
N TYR A 318 -13.09 -5.06 5.75
CA TYR A 318 -13.44 -5.01 4.34
C TYR A 318 -14.39 -6.14 3.95
N LEU A 319 -14.12 -7.38 4.39
CA LEU A 319 -15.00 -8.52 4.09
C LEU A 319 -16.40 -8.36 4.70
N PHE A 320 -16.52 -7.72 5.87
CA PHE A 320 -17.81 -7.50 6.53
C PHE A 320 -18.58 -6.30 5.98
N ASN A 321 -17.98 -5.51 5.09
CA ASN A 321 -18.60 -4.31 4.51
C ASN A 321 -18.33 -4.22 3.00
N PHE A 322 -18.32 -5.36 2.30
CA PHE A 322 -17.75 -5.43 0.94
C PHE A 322 -18.41 -4.47 -0.06
N ASN A 323 -19.72 -4.24 0.04
CA ASN A 323 -20.44 -3.32 -0.84
C ASN A 323 -19.98 -1.85 -0.70
N GLU A 324 -19.30 -1.50 0.40
CA GLU A 324 -18.84 -0.14 0.74
C GLU A 324 -17.37 0.12 0.40
N ILE A 325 -16.62 -0.89 -0.08
CA ILE A 325 -15.17 -0.77 -0.29
C ILE A 325 -14.75 -0.55 -1.75
N SER A 326 -15.71 -0.29 -2.65
CA SER A 326 -15.35 0.16 -4.01
C SER A 326 -14.52 1.44 -3.94
N PHE A 327 -13.51 1.59 -4.81
CA PHE A 327 -12.55 2.69 -4.72
C PHE A 327 -13.17 4.10 -4.64
N PRO A 328 -14.18 4.48 -5.45
CA PRO A 328 -14.85 5.77 -5.29
C PRO A 328 -15.57 5.93 -3.95
N GLN A 329 -16.12 4.84 -3.41
CA GLN A 329 -16.82 4.85 -2.13
C GLN A 329 -15.85 5.05 -0.96
N THR A 330 -14.65 4.47 -1.00
CA THR A 330 -13.64 4.69 0.06
C THR A 330 -13.15 6.13 0.09
N LEU A 331 -13.07 6.80 -1.07
CA LEU A 331 -12.80 8.24 -1.18
C LEU A 331 -13.96 9.08 -0.62
N ALA A 332 -15.21 8.70 -0.94
CA ALA A 332 -16.41 9.38 -0.45
C ALA A 332 -16.56 9.26 1.08
N ASN A 333 -16.31 8.07 1.63
CA ASN A 333 -16.38 7.80 3.07
C ASN A 333 -15.40 8.69 3.85
N ARG A 334 -14.21 8.93 3.30
CA ARG A 334 -13.20 9.86 3.85
C ARG A 334 -13.45 11.32 3.50
N ARG A 335 -14.46 11.62 2.67
CA ARG A 335 -14.84 12.97 2.19
C ARG A 335 -13.69 13.70 1.48
N VAL A 336 -12.90 12.96 0.71
CA VAL A 336 -11.75 13.50 -0.03
C VAL A 336 -12.02 13.64 -1.53
N THR A 337 -13.28 13.57 -1.96
CA THR A 337 -13.68 13.59 -3.38
C THR A 337 -13.74 14.99 -3.99
N ASP A 338 -13.89 16.04 -3.18
CA ASP A 338 -14.01 17.41 -3.68
C ASP A 338 -12.64 17.98 -4.08
N ILE A 339 -12.42 18.09 -5.38
CA ILE A 339 -11.17 18.61 -5.97
C ILE A 339 -10.98 20.11 -5.73
N ASN A 340 -12.03 20.86 -5.38
CA ASN A 340 -11.87 22.28 -5.05
C ASN A 340 -11.42 22.44 -3.60
N LYS A 341 -11.76 21.51 -2.72
CA LYS A 341 -11.35 21.54 -1.30
C LYS A 341 -9.99 20.89 -1.09
N LEU A 342 -9.72 19.75 -1.75
CA LEU A 342 -8.43 19.08 -1.77
C LEU A 342 -7.93 18.94 -3.23
N PRO A 343 -7.28 19.96 -3.79
CA PRO A 343 -6.92 20.02 -5.20
C PRO A 343 -5.86 19.00 -5.58
N THR A 344 -4.85 18.80 -4.73
CA THR A 344 -3.77 17.87 -4.99
C THR A 344 -4.02 16.56 -4.26
N TYR A 345 -4.46 15.54 -5.00
CA TYR A 345 -4.55 14.16 -4.48
C TYR A 345 -4.26 13.13 -5.58
N PRO A 346 -2.97 12.91 -5.92
CA PRO A 346 -2.57 12.04 -7.03
C PRO A 346 -3.17 10.63 -6.98
N TYR A 347 -3.17 9.96 -5.83
CA TYR A 347 -3.78 8.63 -5.69
C TYR A 347 -5.28 8.61 -6.02
N ARG A 348 -6.04 9.62 -5.58
CA ARG A 348 -7.46 9.79 -5.94
C ARG A 348 -7.59 10.01 -7.45
N ASP A 349 -6.88 11.00 -7.97
CA ASP A 349 -7.09 11.49 -9.34
C ASP A 349 -6.67 10.46 -10.38
N ASP A 350 -5.60 9.72 -10.12
CA ASP A 350 -5.08 8.69 -11.02
C ASP A 350 -5.82 7.38 -10.82
N GLY A 351 -6.12 6.99 -9.57
CA GLY A 351 -6.92 5.81 -9.27
C GLY A 351 -8.32 5.88 -9.87
N LEU A 352 -8.95 7.06 -9.94
CA LEU A 352 -10.27 7.21 -10.57
C LEU A 352 -10.22 6.94 -12.07
N LEU A 353 -9.11 7.27 -12.76
CA LEU A 353 -8.93 6.93 -14.18
C LEU A 353 -8.89 5.41 -14.36
N ILE A 354 -8.15 4.70 -13.50
CA ILE A 354 -7.99 3.25 -13.58
C ILE A 354 -9.28 2.52 -13.19
N TRP A 355 -9.92 2.97 -12.10
CA TRP A 355 -11.22 2.46 -11.67
C TRP A 355 -12.26 2.55 -12.78
N ASN A 356 -12.39 3.72 -13.42
CA ASN A 356 -13.36 3.91 -14.50
C ASN A 356 -13.04 3.02 -15.72
N ALA A 357 -11.76 2.84 -16.05
CA ALA A 357 -11.36 1.93 -17.13
C ALA A 357 -11.74 0.47 -16.82
N ILE A 358 -11.52 0.01 -15.58
CA ILE A 358 -11.90 -1.33 -15.10
C ILE A 358 -13.42 -1.49 -15.08
N GLU A 359 -14.16 -0.52 -14.56
CA GLU A 359 -15.62 -0.60 -14.44
C GLU A 359 -16.32 -0.68 -15.80
N ILE A 360 -15.85 0.12 -16.77
CA ILE A 360 -16.29 0.03 -18.18
C ILE A 360 -15.95 -1.33 -18.78
N TRP A 361 -14.73 -1.83 -18.55
CA TRP A 361 -14.31 -3.14 -19.04
C TRP A 361 -15.19 -4.28 -18.50
N VAL A 362 -15.41 -4.31 -17.19
CA VAL A 362 -16.24 -5.33 -16.52
C VAL A 362 -17.69 -5.25 -17.00
N ARG A 363 -18.22 -4.04 -17.19
CA ARG A 363 -19.56 -3.82 -17.72
C ARG A 363 -19.71 -4.31 -19.15
N ASP A 364 -18.79 -3.91 -20.03
CA ASP A 364 -18.79 -4.33 -21.44
C ASP A 364 -18.61 -5.85 -21.53
N TYR A 365 -17.75 -6.44 -20.70
CA TYR A 365 -17.56 -7.89 -20.59
C TYR A 365 -18.86 -8.61 -20.23
N PHE A 366 -19.51 -8.24 -19.12
CA PHE A 366 -20.72 -8.94 -18.67
C PHE A 366 -21.91 -8.72 -19.60
N SER A 367 -21.98 -7.61 -20.34
CA SER A 367 -23.03 -7.37 -21.33
C SER A 367 -23.05 -8.39 -22.48
N ILE A 368 -21.93 -9.09 -22.72
CA ILE A 368 -21.82 -10.16 -23.72
C ILE A 368 -22.49 -11.45 -23.23
N TYR A 369 -22.52 -11.68 -21.91
CA TYR A 369 -22.98 -12.93 -21.30
C TYR A 369 -24.35 -12.81 -20.64
N TYR A 370 -24.69 -11.65 -20.08
CA TYR A 370 -25.97 -11.38 -19.42
C TYR A 370 -26.75 -10.29 -20.16
N SER A 371 -27.90 -10.66 -20.71
CA SER A 371 -28.75 -9.73 -21.48
C SER A 371 -29.58 -8.79 -20.61
N ASN A 372 -29.81 -9.15 -19.34
CA ASN A 372 -30.55 -8.37 -18.34
C ASN A 372 -30.35 -8.95 -16.93
N ASP A 373 -30.89 -8.26 -15.93
CA ASP A 373 -30.84 -8.64 -14.51
C ASP A 373 -31.44 -10.03 -14.22
N SER A 374 -32.44 -10.47 -14.98
CA SER A 374 -33.01 -11.82 -14.80
C SER A 374 -32.00 -12.92 -15.17
N ALA A 375 -31.11 -12.67 -16.14
CA ALA A 375 -30.06 -13.62 -16.48
C ALA A 375 -29.04 -13.77 -15.35
N VAL A 376 -28.66 -12.68 -14.68
CA VAL A 376 -27.78 -12.70 -13.48
C VAL A 376 -28.44 -13.43 -12.32
N LYS A 377 -29.71 -13.11 -12.05
CA LYS A 377 -30.49 -13.74 -10.96
C LYS A 377 -30.62 -15.25 -11.13
N ASN A 378 -30.78 -15.70 -12.38
CA ASN A 378 -31.00 -17.11 -12.70
C ASN A 378 -29.69 -17.91 -12.87
N ASP A 379 -28.52 -17.27 -12.81
CA ASP A 379 -27.23 -17.96 -12.87
C ASP A 379 -26.93 -18.68 -11.54
N THR A 380 -27.25 -19.97 -11.48
CA THR A 380 -27.09 -20.78 -10.27
C THR A 380 -25.62 -20.96 -9.85
N TYR A 381 -24.67 -20.89 -10.78
CA TYR A 381 -23.24 -20.97 -10.46
C TYR A 381 -22.77 -19.68 -9.81
N LEU A 382 -23.15 -18.52 -10.34
CA LEU A 382 -22.91 -17.22 -9.70
C LEU A 382 -23.54 -17.14 -8.30
N GLN A 383 -24.79 -17.58 -8.14
CA GLN A 383 -25.45 -17.57 -6.83
C GLN A 383 -24.76 -18.50 -5.82
N THR A 384 -24.21 -19.63 -6.26
CA THR A 384 -23.47 -20.58 -5.41
C THR A 384 -22.09 -20.05 -5.04
N TRP A 385 -21.41 -19.40 -5.98
CA TRP A 385 -20.16 -18.69 -5.73
C TRP A 385 -20.34 -17.63 -4.64
N ALA A 386 -21.39 -16.82 -4.76
CA ALA A 386 -21.69 -15.76 -3.80
C ALA A 386 -22.10 -16.31 -2.42
N SER A 387 -22.91 -17.37 -2.37
CA SER A 387 -23.28 -17.99 -1.09
C SER A 387 -22.11 -18.65 -0.38
N THR A 388 -21.16 -19.22 -1.13
CA THR A 388 -19.92 -19.78 -0.59
C THR A 388 -19.11 -18.69 0.11
N LEU A 389 -18.99 -17.51 -0.50
CA LEU A 389 -18.26 -16.37 0.08
C LEU A 389 -18.86 -15.88 1.41
N VAL A 390 -20.19 -15.89 1.54
CA VAL A 390 -20.87 -15.49 2.79
C VAL A 390 -20.78 -16.57 3.87
N SER A 391 -20.59 -17.83 3.50
CA SER A 391 -20.58 -18.95 4.45
C SER A 391 -19.46 -18.88 5.50
N LEU A 392 -19.66 -19.56 6.63
CA LEU A 392 -18.68 -19.63 7.73
C LEU A 392 -17.35 -20.26 7.33
N GLN A 393 -17.39 -21.19 6.36
CA GLN A 393 -16.24 -21.93 5.82
C GLN A 393 -15.63 -21.26 4.58
N GLY A 394 -16.27 -20.23 4.03
CA GLY A 394 -15.75 -19.41 2.94
C GLY A 394 -15.11 -18.14 3.47
N GLY A 395 -15.53 -16.99 2.93
CA GLY A 395 -14.95 -15.69 3.26
C GLY A 395 -15.62 -14.96 4.44
N ARG A 396 -16.77 -15.47 4.96
CA ARG A 396 -17.59 -14.80 5.97
C ARG A 396 -17.97 -13.37 5.59
N LEU A 397 -18.17 -13.13 4.29
CA LEU A 397 -18.54 -11.81 3.80
C LEU A 397 -19.88 -11.38 4.41
N GLN A 398 -19.98 -10.09 4.74
CA GLN A 398 -21.23 -9.44 5.12
C GLN A 398 -21.39 -8.17 4.28
N ASN A 399 -22.63 -7.69 4.16
CA ASN A 399 -22.98 -6.58 3.27
C ASN A 399 -22.37 -6.80 1.87
N PHE A 400 -22.68 -7.95 1.28
CA PHE A 400 -22.16 -8.41 -0.01
C PHE A 400 -23.31 -8.80 -0.93
N GLY A 401 -23.32 -8.32 -2.18
CA GLY A 401 -24.42 -8.54 -3.12
C GLY A 401 -25.58 -7.55 -2.93
N ASP A 402 -26.62 -7.64 -3.77
CA ASP A 402 -27.74 -6.69 -3.80
C ASP A 402 -28.55 -6.67 -2.50
N ASP A 403 -28.64 -7.80 -1.78
CA ASP A 403 -29.36 -7.94 -0.52
C ASP A 403 -28.47 -7.92 0.73
N GLY A 404 -27.16 -7.72 0.53
CA GLY A 404 -26.15 -7.77 1.58
C GLY A 404 -25.84 -9.17 2.12
N GLN A 405 -26.46 -10.23 1.58
CA GLN A 405 -26.37 -11.62 2.06
C GLN A 405 -25.89 -12.59 0.97
N GLY A 406 -25.21 -12.07 -0.06
CA GLY A 406 -24.60 -12.87 -1.13
C GLY A 406 -25.57 -13.26 -2.24
N LYS A 407 -26.59 -12.43 -2.53
CA LYS A 407 -27.41 -12.57 -3.73
C LYS A 407 -27.09 -11.50 -4.77
N PHE A 408 -26.91 -11.95 -6.02
CA PHE A 408 -26.79 -11.07 -7.17
C PHE A 408 -28.10 -11.08 -7.96
N ASN A 409 -28.81 -9.97 -7.92
CA ASN A 409 -30.04 -9.71 -8.65
C ASN A 409 -29.81 -8.79 -9.85
N THR A 410 -28.77 -7.95 -9.82
CA THR A 410 -28.55 -6.94 -10.87
C THR A 410 -27.17 -7.05 -11.51
N ILE A 411 -27.10 -6.72 -12.81
CA ILE A 411 -25.81 -6.59 -13.52
C ILE A 411 -24.96 -5.49 -12.85
N ASN A 412 -25.58 -4.41 -12.38
CA ASN A 412 -24.87 -3.31 -11.74
C ASN A 412 -24.15 -3.73 -10.45
N CYS A 413 -24.80 -4.52 -9.59
CA CYS A 413 -24.15 -5.04 -8.39
C CYS A 413 -22.98 -5.97 -8.75
N LEU A 414 -23.17 -6.85 -9.74
CA LEU A 414 -22.09 -7.73 -10.23
C LEU A 414 -20.92 -6.91 -10.77
N VAL A 415 -21.18 -5.92 -11.62
CA VAL A 415 -20.15 -5.03 -12.18
C VAL A 415 -19.39 -4.31 -11.08
N LYS A 416 -20.08 -3.71 -10.09
CA LYS A 416 -19.43 -3.01 -8.97
C LYS A 416 -18.54 -3.97 -8.18
N THR A 417 -19.06 -5.13 -7.81
CA THR A 417 -18.32 -6.16 -7.05
C THR A 417 -17.06 -6.61 -7.77
N ILE A 418 -17.17 -6.96 -9.04
CA ILE A 418 -16.02 -7.48 -9.80
C ILE A 418 -15.03 -6.36 -10.12
N SER A 419 -15.48 -5.14 -10.33
CA SER A 419 -14.59 -3.97 -10.46
C SER A 419 -13.82 -3.70 -9.18
N THR A 420 -14.47 -3.82 -8.01
CA THR A 420 -13.81 -3.77 -6.69
C THR A 420 -12.71 -4.82 -6.58
N LEU A 421 -12.99 -6.08 -6.90
CA LEU A 421 -11.98 -7.15 -6.83
C LEU A 421 -10.81 -6.91 -7.78
N ILE A 422 -11.08 -6.59 -9.04
CA ILE A 422 -10.04 -6.36 -10.05
C ILE A 422 -9.19 -5.15 -9.67
N PHE A 423 -9.80 -4.04 -9.24
CA PHE A 423 -9.07 -2.86 -8.79
C PHE A 423 -8.21 -3.18 -7.56
N THR A 424 -8.75 -3.90 -6.57
CA THR A 424 -8.01 -4.28 -5.36
C THR A 424 -6.80 -5.16 -5.68
N ALA A 425 -6.98 -6.16 -6.55
CA ALA A 425 -5.92 -7.10 -6.93
C ALA A 425 -4.87 -6.50 -7.88
N SER A 426 -5.16 -5.36 -8.51
CA SER A 426 -4.25 -4.70 -9.46
C SER A 426 -3.81 -3.33 -8.96
N ALA A 427 -4.57 -2.28 -9.29
CA ALA A 427 -4.22 -0.89 -9.05
C ALA A 427 -4.04 -0.54 -7.56
N GLN A 428 -4.91 -1.04 -6.68
CA GLN A 428 -4.79 -0.78 -5.25
C GLN A 428 -3.50 -1.40 -4.69
N HIS A 429 -3.26 -2.68 -4.98
CA HIS A 429 -2.04 -3.36 -4.58
C HIS A 429 -0.80 -2.66 -5.16
N ALA A 430 -0.81 -2.30 -6.44
CA ALA A 430 0.30 -1.58 -7.06
C ALA A 430 0.61 -0.26 -6.34
N ALA A 431 -0.42 0.51 -6.00
CA ALA A 431 -0.29 1.80 -5.33
C ALA A 431 0.33 1.71 -3.92
N VAL A 432 0.16 0.58 -3.22
CA VAL A 432 0.69 0.39 -1.86
C VAL A 432 1.92 -0.52 -1.80
N ASN A 433 2.14 -1.40 -2.77
CA ASN A 433 3.29 -2.30 -2.80
C ASN A 433 4.50 -1.63 -3.47
N PHE A 434 4.35 -1.14 -4.71
CA PHE A 434 5.51 -0.61 -5.45
C PHE A 434 6.02 0.73 -4.92
N SER A 435 5.19 1.45 -4.17
CA SER A 435 5.61 2.60 -3.38
C SER A 435 6.56 2.27 -2.24
N GLN A 436 6.68 0.99 -1.83
CA GLN A 436 7.66 0.56 -0.83
C GLN A 436 9.12 0.80 -1.28
N GLN A 437 9.36 1.05 -2.57
CA GLN A 437 10.66 1.52 -3.04
C GLN A 437 11.08 2.83 -2.34
N GLU A 438 10.15 3.75 -2.09
CA GLU A 438 10.43 4.96 -1.31
C GLU A 438 10.65 4.64 0.17
N MET A 439 9.93 3.65 0.69
CA MET A 439 10.06 3.19 2.07
C MET A 439 11.40 2.51 2.38
N MET A 440 12.21 2.16 1.38
CA MET A 440 13.56 1.64 1.61
C MET A 440 14.44 2.64 2.37
N TYR A 441 14.21 3.95 2.22
CA TYR A 441 15.00 4.96 2.94
C TYR A 441 14.52 5.11 4.39
N THR A 442 15.13 4.34 5.29
CA THR A 442 14.75 4.23 6.70
C THR A 442 14.59 5.58 7.44
N PRO A 443 15.43 6.62 7.22
CA PRO A 443 15.19 7.91 7.89
C PRO A 443 13.85 8.58 7.54
N ALA A 444 13.30 8.31 6.35
CA ALA A 444 12.01 8.85 5.92
C ALA A 444 10.82 7.95 6.32
N PHE A 445 11.02 6.63 6.32
CA PHE A 445 9.98 5.62 6.60
C PHE A 445 10.50 4.53 7.53
N PRO A 446 10.84 4.84 8.79
CA PRO A 446 11.30 3.81 9.70
C PRO A 446 10.17 2.83 10.02
N LEU A 447 10.39 1.52 9.90
CA LEU A 447 9.37 0.53 10.27
C LEU A 447 9.21 0.34 11.78
N ALA A 448 10.22 0.76 12.55
CA ALA A 448 10.19 0.78 14.00
C ALA A 448 11.01 1.94 14.55
N ARG A 449 10.65 2.39 15.76
CA ARG A 449 11.41 3.33 16.55
C ARG A 449 12.03 2.61 17.75
N TYR A 450 13.27 2.96 18.11
CA TYR A 450 14.06 2.31 19.18
C TYR A 450 14.23 3.17 20.44
N LEU A 451 13.44 4.25 20.53
CA LEU A 451 13.30 5.10 21.71
C LEU A 451 11.82 5.34 21.99
N PRO A 452 11.42 5.55 23.25
CA PRO A 452 10.07 6.02 23.55
C PRO A 452 9.78 7.34 22.85
N ALA A 453 8.50 7.65 22.63
CA ALA A 453 8.10 8.95 22.11
C ALA A 453 8.47 10.06 23.11
N PRO A 454 9.00 11.21 22.67
CA PRO A 454 9.29 12.34 23.55
C PRO A 454 8.04 12.84 24.27
N ILE A 455 8.15 13.09 25.57
CA ILE A 455 7.03 13.50 26.44
C ILE A 455 7.03 15.01 26.77
N ASN A 456 7.96 15.77 26.21
CA ASN A 456 8.08 17.21 26.40
C ASN A 456 8.51 17.88 25.09
N PRO A 457 7.66 18.67 24.43
CA PRO A 457 8.03 19.42 23.21
C PRO A 457 9.19 20.40 23.41
N GLN A 458 9.43 20.85 24.65
CA GLN A 458 10.49 21.79 25.00
C GLN A 458 11.85 21.13 25.24
N ASP A 459 11.92 19.79 25.21
CA ASP A 459 13.17 19.03 25.34
C ASP A 459 13.44 18.31 24.01
N PRO A 460 14.09 18.98 23.04
CA PRO A 460 14.22 18.47 21.69
C PRO A 460 15.08 17.20 21.65
N GLU A 461 14.50 16.13 21.13
CA GLU A 461 15.23 14.94 20.69
C GLU A 461 15.44 15.02 19.19
N SER A 462 16.68 14.81 18.73
CA SER A 462 16.95 14.57 17.31
C SER A 462 16.35 13.23 16.87
N PHE A 463 15.47 13.26 15.87
CA PHE A 463 14.75 12.07 15.37
C PHE A 463 15.68 10.90 15.04
N ILE A 464 16.91 11.18 14.60
CA ILE A 464 17.90 10.19 14.19
C ILE A 464 18.27 9.23 15.33
N LYS A 465 18.18 9.69 16.59
CA LYS A 465 18.48 8.88 17.77
C LYS A 465 17.46 7.75 17.98
N GLY A 466 16.23 7.93 17.48
CA GLY A 466 15.18 6.91 17.56
C GLY A 466 15.14 5.95 16.38
N LEU A 467 15.96 6.16 15.34
CA LEU A 467 15.95 5.32 14.15
C LEU A 467 16.55 3.92 14.41
N PRO A 468 16.23 2.94 13.55
CA PRO A 468 16.85 1.61 13.59
C PRO A 468 18.38 1.67 13.42
N SER A 469 19.08 0.68 13.95
CA SER A 469 20.50 0.47 13.63
C SER A 469 20.70 0.26 12.12
N LEU A 470 21.92 0.51 11.60
CA LEU A 470 22.22 0.30 10.18
C LEU A 470 21.92 -1.13 9.72
N THR A 471 22.13 -2.13 10.58
CA THR A 471 21.76 -3.53 10.30
C THR A 471 20.26 -3.70 10.10
N GLN A 472 19.42 -3.10 10.95
CA GLN A 472 17.97 -3.17 10.79
C GLN A 472 17.48 -2.37 9.58
N ALA A 473 18.07 -1.19 9.34
CA ALA A 473 17.83 -0.43 8.13
C ALA A 473 18.18 -1.21 6.86
N GLN A 474 19.29 -1.97 6.89
CA GLN A 474 19.66 -2.85 5.77
C GLN A 474 18.63 -3.98 5.56
N ASN A 475 18.13 -4.58 6.64
CA ASN A 475 17.09 -5.61 6.55
C ASN A 475 15.78 -5.06 5.98
N GLN A 476 15.43 -3.82 6.32
CA GLN A 476 14.33 -3.09 5.71
C GLN A 476 14.56 -2.88 4.21
N ILE A 477 15.73 -2.39 3.80
CA ILE A 477 16.09 -2.25 2.38
C ILE A 477 15.95 -3.59 1.65
N ASN A 478 16.51 -4.66 2.19
CA ASN A 478 16.48 -5.99 1.56
C ASN A 478 15.04 -6.49 1.37
N THR A 479 14.20 -6.34 2.40
CA THR A 479 12.80 -6.78 2.37
C THR A 479 11.99 -5.96 1.37
N LEU A 480 12.07 -4.63 1.45
CA LEU A 480 11.27 -3.74 0.61
C LEU A 480 11.77 -3.68 -0.84
N TYR A 481 13.05 -3.95 -1.09
CA TYR A 481 13.58 -4.12 -2.45
C TYR A 481 12.98 -5.36 -3.13
N LEU A 482 12.87 -6.48 -2.41
CA LEU A 482 12.21 -7.70 -2.91
C LEU A 482 10.74 -7.43 -3.27
N LEU A 483 9.98 -6.87 -2.33
CA LEU A 483 8.54 -6.62 -2.50
C LEU A 483 8.25 -5.57 -3.58
N GLY A 484 9.02 -4.47 -3.57
CA GLY A 484 8.75 -3.30 -4.40
C GLY A 484 9.34 -3.32 -5.81
N SER A 485 10.10 -4.35 -6.23
CA SER A 485 10.86 -4.30 -7.51
C SER A 485 10.46 -5.30 -8.58
N VAL A 486 9.57 -6.26 -8.28
CA VAL A 486 9.20 -7.33 -9.22
C VAL A 486 7.82 -7.06 -9.82
N TYR A 487 7.79 -6.82 -11.13
CA TYR A 487 6.54 -6.63 -11.89
C TYR A 487 6.28 -7.87 -12.75
N TYR A 488 5.35 -8.72 -12.30
CA TYR A 488 4.88 -9.89 -13.03
C TYR A 488 3.49 -9.60 -13.61
N THR A 489 3.32 -9.73 -14.93
CA THR A 489 2.13 -9.30 -15.72
C THR A 489 1.89 -7.78 -15.77
N GLN A 490 0.90 -7.34 -16.54
CA GLN A 490 0.53 -5.93 -16.69
C GLN A 490 -0.97 -5.79 -16.98
N LEU A 491 -1.68 -4.89 -16.27
CA LEU A 491 -3.10 -4.58 -16.40
C LEU A 491 -3.56 -4.35 -17.85
N GLY A 492 -4.61 -5.05 -18.26
CA GLY A 492 -5.11 -5.12 -19.63
C GLY A 492 -4.35 -6.05 -20.58
N LYS A 493 -3.30 -6.75 -20.14
CA LYS A 493 -2.51 -7.69 -20.98
C LYS A 493 -2.81 -9.15 -20.62
N TYR A 494 -3.98 -9.61 -21.04
CA TYR A 494 -4.42 -10.99 -20.86
C TYR A 494 -3.77 -11.95 -21.87
N SER A 495 -3.54 -13.19 -21.46
CA SER A 495 -3.13 -14.26 -22.38
C SER A 495 -4.20 -14.49 -23.47
N PRO A 496 -3.82 -14.83 -24.72
CA PRO A 496 -4.79 -15.19 -25.77
C PRO A 496 -5.73 -16.33 -25.35
N SER A 497 -5.30 -17.23 -24.46
CA SER A 497 -6.12 -18.33 -23.96
C SER A 497 -7.19 -17.89 -22.95
N ALA A 498 -7.02 -16.74 -22.29
CA ALA A 498 -8.01 -16.22 -21.33
C ALA A 498 -9.33 -15.85 -22.03
N PHE A 499 -9.23 -15.37 -23.28
CA PHE A 499 -10.37 -14.86 -24.06
C PHE A 499 -10.32 -15.38 -25.51
N PRO A 500 -10.71 -16.64 -25.76
CA PRO A 500 -10.69 -17.24 -27.10
C PRO A 500 -11.63 -16.50 -28.07
N ASN A 501 -11.30 -16.57 -29.37
CA ASN A 501 -11.85 -15.78 -30.49
C ASN A 501 -13.35 -15.43 -30.42
N ASN A 502 -13.68 -14.33 -29.75
CA ASN A 502 -14.99 -13.68 -29.77
C ASN A 502 -14.79 -12.20 -30.13
N ASN A 503 -15.33 -11.77 -31.28
CA ASN A 503 -15.12 -10.41 -31.81
C ASN A 503 -15.64 -9.30 -30.87
N GLN A 504 -16.76 -9.52 -30.19
CA GLN A 504 -17.31 -8.53 -29.24
C GLN A 504 -16.40 -8.39 -28.02
N LEU A 505 -15.92 -9.52 -27.50
CA LEU A 505 -14.99 -9.55 -26.37
C LEU A 505 -13.65 -8.90 -26.72
N GLN A 506 -13.11 -9.18 -27.90
CA GLN A 506 -11.87 -8.57 -28.38
C GLN A 506 -12.01 -7.05 -28.59
N ALA A 507 -13.17 -6.59 -29.07
CA ALA A 507 -13.46 -5.16 -29.18
C ALA A 507 -13.54 -4.47 -27.81
N ALA A 508 -14.23 -5.09 -26.84
CA ALA A 508 -14.31 -4.59 -25.46
C ALA A 508 -12.93 -4.56 -24.79
N LEU A 509 -12.10 -5.60 -24.98
CA LEU A 509 -10.75 -5.66 -24.43
C LEU A 509 -9.85 -4.58 -25.06
N LYS A 510 -9.96 -4.38 -26.37
CA LYS A 510 -9.22 -3.32 -27.04
C LYS A 510 -9.59 -1.94 -26.49
N LYS A 511 -10.88 -1.68 -26.27
CA LYS A 511 -11.36 -0.44 -25.63
C LYS A 511 -10.79 -0.27 -24.22
N PHE A 512 -10.75 -1.33 -23.42
CA PHE A 512 -10.11 -1.30 -22.10
C PHE A 512 -8.62 -0.90 -22.18
N GLN A 513 -7.87 -1.55 -23.08
CA GLN A 513 -6.45 -1.24 -23.30
C GLN A 513 -6.22 0.19 -23.79
N ASP A 514 -7.08 0.69 -24.69
CA ASP A 514 -7.02 2.07 -25.18
C ASP A 514 -7.33 3.07 -24.06
N ASN A 515 -8.29 2.78 -23.18
CA ASN A 515 -8.58 3.59 -21.98
C ASN A 515 -7.41 3.63 -21.01
N LEU A 516 -6.75 2.49 -20.75
CA LEU A 516 -5.54 2.44 -19.92
C LEU A 516 -4.40 3.26 -20.53
N LYS A 517 -4.22 3.23 -21.86
CA LYS A 517 -3.21 4.06 -22.53
C LYS A 517 -3.51 5.56 -22.41
N ALA A 518 -4.78 5.95 -22.47
CA ALA A 518 -5.20 7.33 -22.26
C ALA A 518 -4.96 7.78 -20.81
N ALA A 519 -5.27 6.91 -19.83
CA ALA A 519 -4.95 7.15 -18.42
C ALA A 519 -3.46 7.35 -18.19
N GLU A 520 -2.60 6.46 -18.71
CA GLU A 520 -1.13 6.58 -18.66
C GLU A 520 -0.64 7.93 -19.19
N THR A 521 -1.18 8.39 -20.32
CA THR A 521 -0.82 9.68 -20.93
C THR A 521 -1.18 10.85 -20.00
N THR A 522 -2.40 10.82 -19.46
CA THR A 522 -2.91 11.84 -18.52
C THR A 522 -2.05 11.90 -17.25
N ILE A 523 -1.70 10.74 -16.69
CA ILE A 523 -0.88 10.64 -15.47
C ILE A 523 0.52 11.22 -15.71
N LYS A 524 1.14 10.88 -16.86
CA LYS A 524 2.44 11.44 -17.26
C LYS A 524 2.44 12.96 -17.43
N GLU A 525 1.34 13.52 -17.93
CA GLU A 525 1.16 14.97 -18.02
C GLU A 525 1.02 15.59 -16.64
N ARG A 526 0.19 15.01 -15.76
CA ARG A 526 0.02 15.48 -14.37
C ARG A 526 1.33 15.43 -13.57
N ASN A 527 2.16 14.40 -13.78
CA ASN A 527 3.48 14.27 -13.14
C ASN A 527 4.48 15.35 -13.53
N ARG A 528 4.21 16.13 -14.58
CA ARG A 528 5.02 17.28 -14.98
C ARG A 528 4.48 18.61 -14.44
N ASN A 529 3.29 18.61 -13.83
CA ASN A 529 2.69 19.79 -13.23
C ASN A 529 3.35 20.05 -11.86
N ALA A 530 3.68 21.32 -11.59
CA ALA A 530 4.25 21.78 -10.32
C ALA A 530 3.33 21.55 -9.10
N ASP A 531 2.02 21.34 -9.32
CA ASP A 531 1.08 20.97 -8.25
C ASP A 531 1.41 19.60 -7.63
N ARG A 532 2.16 18.73 -8.33
CA ARG A 532 2.71 17.47 -7.80
C ARG A 532 4.15 17.72 -7.33
N LEU A 533 4.34 17.83 -6.02
CA LEU A 533 5.67 18.06 -5.42
C LEU A 533 6.67 16.94 -5.76
N MET A 534 6.17 15.72 -5.96
CA MET A 534 6.90 14.58 -6.50
C MET A 534 6.02 13.85 -7.51
N PRO A 535 6.58 13.31 -8.61
CA PRO A 535 5.84 12.44 -9.54
C PRO A 535 5.19 11.27 -8.79
N TYR A 536 3.94 10.99 -9.12
CA TYR A 536 3.21 9.82 -8.63
C TYR A 536 3.14 8.78 -9.75
N GLU A 537 3.99 7.76 -9.68
CA GLU A 537 4.20 6.80 -10.77
C GLU A 537 3.53 5.44 -10.53
N PHE A 538 3.10 5.16 -9.29
CA PHE A 538 2.61 3.84 -8.86
C PHE A 538 1.27 3.41 -9.48
N LEU A 539 0.58 4.34 -10.16
CA LEU A 539 -0.67 4.08 -10.89
C LEU A 539 -0.54 4.28 -12.40
N LEU A 540 0.68 4.35 -12.94
CA LEU A 540 0.90 4.23 -14.39
C LEU A 540 0.46 2.84 -14.85
N PRO A 541 -0.53 2.68 -15.75
CA PRO A 541 -0.97 1.36 -16.23
C PRO A 541 0.12 0.44 -16.77
N SER A 542 1.24 0.98 -17.23
CA SER A 542 2.43 0.21 -17.61
C SER A 542 3.14 -0.48 -16.44
N GLN A 543 2.87 -0.06 -15.20
CA GLN A 543 3.45 -0.54 -13.95
C GLN A 543 2.41 -1.13 -12.99
N ILE A 544 1.20 -1.42 -13.46
CA ILE A 544 0.18 -2.09 -12.64
C ILE A 544 0.13 -3.56 -13.07
N PRO A 545 0.51 -4.54 -12.23
CA PRO A 545 0.25 -5.96 -12.47
C PRO A 545 -1.23 -6.30 -12.57
N GLN A 546 -1.55 -7.46 -13.15
CA GLN A 546 -2.92 -7.94 -13.22
C GLN A 546 -3.49 -8.41 -11.88
N SER A 547 -2.60 -8.89 -11.02
CA SER A 547 -2.90 -9.62 -9.80
C SER A 547 -1.86 -9.31 -8.73
N ILE A 548 -2.13 -9.77 -7.52
CA ILE A 548 -1.19 -9.77 -6.40
C ILE A 548 -0.28 -10.99 -6.57
N ASN A 549 1.00 -10.78 -6.84
CA ASN A 549 1.93 -11.85 -7.23
C ASN A 549 3.38 -11.64 -6.73
N ILE A 550 3.58 -10.69 -5.82
CA ILE A 550 4.85 -10.39 -5.13
C ILE A 550 4.58 -10.05 -3.67
#